data_AF-A0A0F9CAX0-F1
#
_entry.id   AF-A0A0F9CAX0-F1
#
_cell.length_a   1.000
_cell.length_b   1.000
_cell.length_c   1.000
_cell.angle_alpha   90.00
_cell.angle_beta   90.00
_cell.angle_gamma   90.00
#
_symmetry.space_group_name_H-M   'P 1'
#
loop_
_entity.id
_entity.type
_entity.pdbx_description
1 polymer ?
#
loop_
_entity_poly.entity_id
_entity_poly.type
_entity_poly.pdbx_seq_one_letter_code
_entity_poly.pdbx_strand_id
1 'polypeptide(L)'
;MLIGYVRVSKNDGSQLLDLQKDALIKTGVNPDYIYEDKIFGRKDARLGLDACIKALQPGNTLVVWKLDRLGRDLKHLINLVDEREL
;
A
#
# COMPACT_ATOMS: atom_id res chain seq x y z
N MET A 1 6.06 -3.25 -14.04
CA MET A 1 5.56 -4.29 -13.08
C MET A 1 4.62 -3.64 -12.09
N LEU A 2 3.52 -4.29 -11.72
CA LEU A 2 2.55 -3.73 -10.76
C LEU A 2 2.85 -4.23 -9.35
N ILE A 3 2.93 -3.30 -8.40
CA ILE A 3 3.13 -3.57 -6.98
C ILE A 3 1.90 -3.08 -6.22
N GLY A 4 1.33 -3.91 -5.37
CA GLY A 4 0.11 -3.61 -4.63
C GLY A 4 0.39 -3.24 -3.18
N TYR A 5 -0.35 -2.26 -2.66
CA TYR A 5 -0.38 -1.99 -1.22
C TYR A 5 -1.81 -1.85 -0.70
N VAL A 6 -2.11 -2.57 0.38
CA VAL A 6 -3.39 -2.54 1.09
C VAL A 6 -3.21 -2.21 2.56
N ARG A 7 -4.17 -1.50 3.14
CA ARG A 7 -4.15 -1.15 4.55
C ARG A 7 -5.54 -1.21 5.16
N VAL A 8 -5.64 -1.86 6.32
CA VAL A 8 -6.89 -1.93 7.08
C VAL A 8 -6.67 -1.56 8.53
N SER A 9 -7.65 -0.86 9.11
CA SER A 9 -7.70 -0.67 10.56
C SER A 9 -8.42 -1.84 11.24
N LYS A 10 -8.25 -1.97 12.56
CA LYS A 10 -9.00 -2.95 13.35
C LYS A 10 -10.52 -2.81 13.20
N ASN A 11 -11.01 -1.59 12.92
CA ASN A 11 -12.45 -1.31 12.73
C ASN A 11 -12.94 -1.59 11.31
N ASP A 12 -12.04 -1.68 10.32
CA ASP A 12 -12.40 -1.94 8.92
C ASP A 12 -12.78 -3.42 8.67
N GLY A 13 -12.44 -4.33 9.59
CA GLY A 13 -12.78 -5.76 9.50
C GLY A 13 -11.94 -6.55 8.47
N SER A 14 -11.90 -7.88 8.62
CA SER A 14 -11.16 -8.76 7.70
C SER A 14 -11.74 -8.78 6.29
N GLN A 15 -13.08 -8.70 6.16
CA GLN A 15 -13.76 -8.67 4.86
C GLN A 15 -13.31 -7.51 3.98
N LEU A 16 -12.97 -6.34 4.54
CA LEU A 16 -12.49 -5.21 3.76
C LEU A 16 -11.08 -5.46 3.20
N LEU A 17 -10.24 -6.23 3.90
CA LEU A 17 -8.91 -6.58 3.42
C LEU A 17 -8.98 -7.49 2.20
N ASP A 18 -9.82 -8.53 2.27
CA ASP A 18 -9.98 -9.49 1.17
C ASP A 18 -10.56 -8.80 -0.07
N LEU A 19 -11.55 -7.93 0.12
CA LEU A 19 -12.08 -7.09 -0.97
C LEU A 19 -10.96 -6.23 -1.57
N GLN A 20 -10.14 -5.59 -0.73
CA GLN A 20 -9.03 -4.75 -1.18
C GLN A 20 -8.04 -5.52 -2.07
N LYS A 21 -7.63 -6.70 -1.62
CA LYS A 21 -6.73 -7.57 -2.38
C LYS A 21 -7.34 -8.01 -3.69
N ASP A 22 -8.61 -8.39 -3.68
CA ASP A 22 -9.30 -8.89 -4.87
C ASP A 22 -9.33 -7.85 -6.00
N ALA A 23 -9.62 -6.56 -5.73
CA ALA A 23 -9.55 -5.59 -6.83
C ALA A 23 -8.12 -5.29 -7.27
N LEU A 24 -7.13 -5.30 -6.38
CA LEU A 24 -5.73 -5.17 -6.81
C LEU A 24 -5.33 -6.31 -7.76
N ILE A 25 -5.71 -7.55 -7.43
CA ILE A 25 -5.49 -8.71 -8.30
C ILE A 25 -6.21 -8.53 -9.64
N LYS A 26 -7.46 -8.06 -9.64
CA LYS A 26 -8.22 -7.75 -10.87
C LYS A 26 -7.57 -6.68 -11.75
N THR A 27 -6.79 -5.77 -11.17
CA THR A 27 -6.00 -4.79 -11.95
C THR A 27 -4.71 -5.37 -12.54
N GLY A 28 -4.38 -6.63 -12.24
CA GLY A 28 -3.19 -7.32 -12.74
C GLY A 28 -2.01 -7.32 -11.77
N VAL A 29 -2.19 -6.91 -10.52
CA VAL A 29 -1.16 -7.05 -9.50
C VAL A 29 -1.00 -8.53 -9.15
N ASN A 30 0.22 -9.06 -9.27
CA ASN A 30 0.49 -10.43 -8.82
C ASN A 30 0.38 -10.49 -7.27
N PRO A 31 -0.37 -11.45 -6.70
CA PRO A 31 -0.54 -11.64 -5.26
C PRO A 31 0.76 -11.60 -4.43
N ASP A 32 1.86 -12.10 -4.99
CA ASP A 32 3.17 -12.14 -4.30
C ASP A 32 3.78 -10.74 -4.10
N TYR A 33 3.29 -9.74 -4.84
CA TYR A 33 3.71 -8.34 -4.75
C TYR A 33 2.64 -7.45 -4.12
N ILE A 34 1.73 -8.03 -3.33
CA ILE A 34 0.77 -7.30 -2.53
C ILE A 34 1.29 -7.21 -1.09
N TYR A 35 1.64 -6.00 -0.69
CA TYR A 35 2.07 -5.67 0.67
C TYR A 35 0.86 -5.22 1.49
N GLU A 36 0.82 -5.60 2.77
CA GLU A 36 -0.29 -5.27 3.67
C GLU A 36 0.17 -4.69 4.99
N ASP A 37 -0.58 -3.71 5.50
CA ASP A 37 -0.46 -3.25 6.88
C ASP A 37 -1.80 -3.36 7.62
N LYS A 38 -1.75 -3.90 8.84
CA LYS A 38 -2.89 -4.03 9.74
C LYS A 38 -2.67 -3.18 10.99
N ILE A 39 -3.53 -2.20 11.21
CA ILE A 39 -3.46 -1.33 12.40
C ILE A 39 -4.07 -2.07 13.58
N PHE A 40 -3.22 -2.67 14.43
CA PHE A 40 -3.63 -3.23 15.71
C PHE A 40 -3.46 -2.19 16.83
N GLY A 41 -4.56 -1.54 17.24
CA GLY A 41 -4.54 -0.57 18.33
C GLY A 41 -3.92 0.77 17.94
N ARG A 42 -3.19 1.42 18.87
CA ARG A 42 -2.69 2.80 18.70
C ARG A 42 -1.37 2.90 17.92
N LYS A 43 -0.72 1.77 17.60
CA LYS A 43 0.57 1.74 16.91
C LYS A 43 0.37 1.72 15.39
N ASP A 44 0.86 2.77 14.74
CA ASP A 44 0.88 2.97 13.28
C ASP A 44 2.19 2.40 12.70
N ALA A 45 2.48 1.11 12.97
CA ALA A 45 3.63 0.48 12.34
C ALA A 45 3.29 0.18 10.86
N ARG A 46 4.10 0.68 9.93
CA ARG A 46 3.89 0.56 8.47
C ARG A 46 4.95 -0.28 7.77
N LEU A 47 5.23 -1.44 8.35
CA LEU A 47 6.28 -2.33 7.85
C LEU A 47 5.96 -2.83 6.44
N GLY A 48 4.67 -3.02 6.12
CA GLY A 48 4.22 -3.38 4.78
C GLY A 48 4.49 -2.28 3.76
N LEU A 49 4.20 -1.02 4.10
CA LEU A 49 4.50 0.12 3.23
C LEU A 49 6.01 0.27 3.01
N ASP A 50 6.83 0.16 4.07
CA ASP A 50 8.28 0.21 3.96
C ASP A 50 8.83 -0.87 3.00
N ALA A 51 8.32 -2.10 3.11
CA ALA A 51 8.69 -3.20 2.22
C ALA A 51 8.23 -2.93 0.77
N CYS A 52 7.00 -2.45 0.59
CA CYS A 52 6.46 -2.07 -0.71
C CYS A 52 7.33 -1.01 -1.40
N ILE A 53 7.76 0.00 -0.64
CA ILE A 53 8.61 1.08 -1.15
C ILE A 53 10.00 0.56 -1.53
N LYS A 54 10.58 -0.35 -0.75
CA LYS A 54 11.85 -0.99 -1.10
C LYS A 54 11.75 -1.85 -2.36
N ALA A 55 10.59 -2.45 -2.60
CA ALA A 55 10.33 -3.25 -3.80
C ALA A 55 10.09 -2.40 -5.06
N LEU A 56 9.66 -1.13 -4.91
CA LEU A 56 9.48 -0.22 -6.04
C LEU A 56 10.82 0.10 -6.70
N GLN A 57 10.98 -0.34 -7.94
CA GLN A 57 12.07 0.03 -8.84
C GLN A 57 11.57 0.95 -9.96
N PRO A 58 12.47 1.69 -10.64
CA PRO A 58 12.11 2.45 -11.83
C PRO A 58 11.34 1.60 -12.85
N GLY A 59 10.26 2.15 -13.41
CA GLY A 59 9.35 1.42 -14.32
C GLY A 59 8.35 0.48 -13.63
N ASN A 60 8.31 0.46 -12.30
CA ASN A 60 7.23 -0.18 -11.55
C ASN A 60 6.09 0.82 -11.29
N THR A 61 4.88 0.30 -11.13
CA THR A 61 3.69 1.10 -10.83
C THR A 61 3.11 0.63 -9.51
N LEU A 62 2.98 1.55 -8.55
CA LEU A 62 2.29 1.30 -7.30
C LEU A 62 0.78 1.38 -7.51
N VAL A 63 0.08 0.33 -7.12
CA VAL A 63 -1.38 0.21 -7.16
C VAL A 63 -1.89 0.21 -5.73
N VAL A 64 -2.82 1.12 -5.44
CA VAL A 64 -3.50 1.21 -4.15
C VAL A 64 -5.00 1.27 -4.35
N TRP A 65 -5.74 0.73 -3.38
CA TRP A 65 -7.21 0.75 -3.43
C TRP A 65 -7.78 2.17 -3.33
N LYS A 66 -7.27 2.94 -2.37
CA LYS A 66 -7.62 4.36 -2.15
C LYS A 66 -6.41 5.11 -1.62
N LEU A 67 -6.27 6.37 -2.06
CA LEU A 67 -5.15 7.21 -1.69
C LEU A 67 -5.10 7.53 -0.18
N ASP A 68 -6.25 7.61 0.51
CA ASP A 68 -6.33 7.85 1.96
C ASP A 68 -5.67 6.73 2.80
N ARG A 69 -5.42 5.57 2.18
CA ARG A 69 -4.82 4.41 2.85
C ARG A 69 -3.29 4.41 2.75
N LEU A 70 -2.71 5.23 1.87
CA LEU A 70 -1.26 5.33 1.64
C LEU A 70 -0.58 6.26 2.66
N GLY A 71 -1.28 7.29 3.16
CA GLY A 71 -0.73 8.21 4.14
C GLY A 71 -1.79 9.08 4.79
N ARG A 72 -1.42 9.74 5.90
CA ARG A 72 -2.30 10.71 6.57
C ARG A 72 -2.46 12.00 5.75
N ASP A 73 -1.49 12.31 4.88
CA ASP A 73 -1.48 13.51 4.04
C ASP A 73 -0.79 13.24 2.70
N LEU A 74 -1.34 13.80 1.62
CA LEU A 74 -0.79 13.76 0.26
C LEU A 74 0.68 14.24 0.21
N LYS A 75 1.06 15.18 1.07
CA LYS A 75 2.46 15.64 1.22
C LYS A 75 3.44 14.54 1.58
N HIS A 76 3.04 13.59 2.43
CA HIS A 76 3.92 12.48 2.79
C HIS A 76 4.15 11.55 1.60
N LEU A 77 3.11 11.38 0.76
CA LEU A 77 3.20 10.61 -0.47
C LEU A 77 4.08 11.33 -1.50
N ILE A 78 3.91 12.65 -1.67
CA ILE A 78 4.73 13.46 -2.58
C ILE A 78 6.20 13.42 -2.16
N ASN A 79 6.52 13.64 -0.88
CA ASN A 79 7.91 13.56 -0.40
C ASN A 79 8.55 12.19 -0.66
N LEU A 80 7.75 11.11 -0.60
CA LEU A 80 8.23 9.75 -0.84
C LEU A 80 8.56 9.47 -2.31
N VAL A 81 7.90 10.18 -3.22
CA VAL A 81 8.17 10.14 -4.66
C VAL A 81 9.32 11.09 -5.02
N ASP A 82 9.36 12.28 -4.40
CA ASP A 82 10.36 13.33 -4.65
C ASP A 82 11.79 12.89 -4.24
N GLU A 83 11.94 12.15 -3.12
CA GLU A 83 13.23 11.57 -2.71
C GLU A 83 13.85 10.57 -3.70
N ARG A 84 13.12 10.16 -4.76
CA ARG A 84 13.59 9.17 -5.74
C ARG A 84 13.76 9.69 -7.17
N GLU A 85 13.51 10.97 -7.40
CA GLU A 85 13.75 11.65 -8.69
C GLU A 85 15.13 12.34 -8.78
N LEU A 86 16.04 12.04 -7.82
CA LEU A 86 17.45 12.48 -7.78
C LEU A 86 18.39 11.28 -7.93
#